data_AF-A0A6B3H3B5-F1
#
_entry.id   AF-A0A6B3H3B5-F1
#
_cell.length_a   1.000
_cell.length_b   1.000
_cell.length_c   1.000
_cell.angle_alpha   90.00
_cell.angle_beta   90.00
_cell.angle_gamma   90.00
#
_symmetry.space_group_name_H-M   'P 1'
#
loop_
_entity.id
_entity.type
_entity.pdbx_description
1 polymer ?
#
loop_
_entity_poly.entity_id
_entity_poly.type
_entity_poly.pdbx_seq_one_letter_code
_entity_poly.pdbx_strand_id
1 'polypeptide(L)'
;MVSTGAVPNLVFRQLRGQRSAGEFAAAVRRAAREIGEQVACDARYIGRVESGEIRCPNYAYERVFLHMFPGASLADLGFSARETVRGRGARVVSEPPPPEPPAADESHHTDEESDVLRRVFMMSGTATVAAASL
;
A
#
# COMPACT_ATOMS: atom_id res chain seq x y z
N MET A 1 0.51 28.79 0.61
CA MET A 1 1.34 27.85 -0.18
C MET A 1 0.40 27.17 -1.17
N VAL A 2 0.49 27.49 -2.46
CA VAL A 2 -0.35 26.85 -3.48
C VAL A 2 0.26 25.47 -3.73
N SER A 3 -0.24 24.45 -3.02
CA SER A 3 0.03 23.07 -3.38
C SER A 3 -0.32 22.94 -4.85
N THR A 4 0.66 22.61 -5.70
CA THR A 4 0.40 22.27 -7.11
C THR A 4 -0.63 21.15 -7.09
N GLY A 5 -1.89 21.51 -7.36
CA GLY A 5 -3.03 20.66 -7.04
C GLY A 5 -2.88 19.33 -7.75
N ALA A 6 -2.94 18.24 -7.01
CA ALA A 6 -3.09 16.94 -7.62
C ALA A 6 -4.28 16.99 -8.58
N VAL A 7 -4.10 16.43 -9.79
CA VAL A 7 -5.19 16.37 -10.77
C VAL A 7 -6.22 15.38 -10.24
N PRO A 8 -7.47 15.79 -9.97
CA PRO A 8 -8.47 14.92 -9.40
C PRO A 8 -8.82 13.77 -10.36
N ASN A 9 -9.02 12.57 -9.81
CA ASN A 9 -9.47 11.42 -10.57
C ASN A 9 -11.00 11.44 -10.70
N LEU A 10 -11.48 12.17 -11.70
CA LEU A 10 -12.91 12.29 -12.00
C LEU A 10 -13.52 10.99 -12.54
N VAL A 11 -12.72 10.15 -13.21
CA VAL A 11 -13.18 8.88 -13.76
C VAL A 11 -13.56 7.93 -12.63
N PHE A 12 -12.69 7.80 -11.63
CA PHE A 12 -12.97 6.98 -10.46
C PHE A 12 -14.18 7.50 -9.67
N ARG A 13 -14.34 8.82 -9.58
CA ARG A 13 -15.53 9.45 -8.99
C ARG A 13 -16.82 9.10 -9.75
N GLN A 14 -16.76 9.03 -11.08
CA GLN A 14 -17.89 8.59 -11.90
C GLN A 14 -18.21 7.10 -11.69
N LEU A 15 -17.19 6.24 -11.58
CA LEU A 15 -17.35 4.80 -11.31
C LEU A 15 -17.96 4.52 -9.94
N ARG A 16 -17.63 5.33 -8.92
CA ARG A 16 -18.31 5.29 -7.63
C ARG A 16 -19.80 5.67 -7.76
N GLY A 17 -20.11 6.59 -8.66
CA GLY A 17 -21.47 7.06 -8.92
C GLY A 17 -22.06 7.75 -7.70
N GLN A 18 -23.32 7.40 -7.37
CA GLN A 18 -24.05 7.97 -6.24
C GLN A 18 -23.69 7.36 -4.88
N ARG A 19 -22.89 6.28 -4.85
CA ARG A 19 -22.49 5.64 -3.59
C ARG A 19 -21.58 6.58 -2.81
N SER A 20 -21.72 6.64 -1.50
CA SER A 20 -20.75 7.32 -0.64
C SER A 20 -19.37 6.66 -0.72
N ALA A 21 -18.31 7.38 -0.32
CA ALA A 21 -16.96 6.85 -0.30
C ALA A 21 -16.84 5.59 0.60
N GLY A 22 -17.56 5.56 1.72
CA GLY A 22 -17.59 4.42 2.64
C GLY A 22 -18.29 3.19 2.05
N GLU A 23 -19.43 3.38 1.38
CA GLU A 23 -20.14 2.29 0.70
C GLU A 23 -19.31 1.70 -0.44
N PHE A 24 -18.64 2.55 -1.21
CA PHE A 24 -17.74 2.11 -2.26
C PHE A 24 -16.54 1.34 -1.69
N ALA A 25 -15.92 1.83 -0.62
CA ALA A 25 -14.85 1.11 0.07
C ALA A 25 -15.30 -0.24 0.63
N ALA A 26 -16.56 -0.35 1.10
CA ALA A 26 -17.13 -1.63 1.52
C ALA A 26 -17.29 -2.61 0.36
N ALA A 27 -17.74 -2.13 -0.82
CA ALA A 27 -17.81 -2.94 -2.03
C ALA A 27 -16.41 -3.41 -2.49
N VAL A 28 -15.40 -2.54 -2.42
CA VAL A 28 -14.00 -2.89 -2.72
C VAL A 28 -13.49 -3.97 -1.78
N ARG A 29 -13.71 -3.85 -0.47
CA ARG A 29 -13.30 -4.89 0.50
C ARG A 29 -14.01 -6.21 0.27
N ARG A 30 -15.27 -6.18 -0.16
CA ARG A 30 -16.01 -7.40 -0.53
C ARG A 30 -15.40 -8.07 -1.75
N ALA A 31 -15.17 -7.32 -2.83
CA ALA A 31 -14.53 -7.83 -4.04
C ALA A 31 -13.13 -8.38 -3.76
N ALA A 32 -12.37 -7.73 -2.88
CA ALA A 32 -11.06 -8.22 -2.46
C ALA A 32 -11.13 -9.60 -1.81
N ARG A 33 -12.09 -9.82 -0.90
CA ARG A 33 -12.33 -11.14 -0.29
C ARG A 33 -12.70 -12.20 -1.31
N GLU A 34 -13.45 -11.83 -2.35
CA GLU A 34 -13.85 -12.75 -3.43
C GLU A 34 -12.64 -13.27 -4.23
N ILE A 35 -11.59 -12.47 -4.39
CA ILE A 35 -10.34 -12.85 -5.08
C ILE A 35 -9.20 -13.28 -4.15
N GLY A 36 -9.45 -13.40 -2.85
CA GLY A 36 -8.44 -13.77 -1.84
C GLY A 36 -7.46 -12.65 -1.47
N GLU A 37 -7.75 -11.40 -1.84
CA GLU A 37 -6.93 -10.24 -1.49
C GLU A 37 -7.31 -9.62 -0.15
N GLN A 38 -6.28 -9.23 0.61
CA GLN A 38 -6.45 -8.52 1.87
C GLN A 38 -6.15 -7.03 1.67
N VAL A 39 -7.20 -6.21 1.61
CA VAL A 39 -7.08 -4.75 1.50
C VAL A 39 -7.84 -4.04 2.63
N ALA A 40 -7.17 -3.08 3.27
CA ALA A 40 -7.74 -2.23 4.31
C ALA A 40 -8.41 -0.97 3.73
N CYS A 41 -9.22 -1.12 2.68
CA CYS A 41 -9.83 0.03 2.00
C CYS A 41 -10.86 0.73 2.91
N ASP A 42 -10.73 2.05 3.05
CA ASP A 42 -11.67 2.91 3.79
C ASP A 42 -12.11 4.13 2.97
N ALA A 43 -13.02 4.93 3.52
CA ALA A 43 -13.52 6.14 2.86
C ALA A 43 -12.42 7.18 2.61
N ARG A 44 -11.40 7.25 3.48
CA ARG A 44 -10.29 8.20 3.37
C ARG A 44 -9.39 7.85 2.20
N TYR A 45 -9.09 6.56 2.00
CA TYR A 45 -8.35 6.06 0.85
C TYR A 45 -9.06 6.41 -0.46
N ILE A 46 -10.37 6.16 -0.54
CA ILE A 46 -11.18 6.54 -1.71
C ILE A 46 -11.11 8.06 -1.95
N GLY A 47 -11.22 8.87 -0.90
CA GLY A 47 -11.08 10.33 -1.01
C GLY A 47 -9.72 10.78 -1.58
N ARG A 48 -8.63 10.12 -1.18
CA ARG A 48 -7.28 10.37 -1.71
C ARG A 48 -7.09 9.92 -3.16
N VAL A 49 -7.75 8.84 -3.56
CA VAL A 49 -7.79 8.42 -4.97
C VAL A 49 -8.53 9.46 -5.81
N GLU A 50 -9.71 9.89 -5.38
CA GLU A 50 -10.52 10.86 -6.11
C GLU A 50 -9.92 12.26 -6.17
N SER A 51 -9.22 12.68 -5.12
CA SER A 51 -8.46 13.94 -5.12
C SER A 51 -7.20 13.87 -5.99
N GLY A 52 -6.79 12.67 -6.41
CA GLY A 52 -5.56 12.45 -7.18
C GLY A 52 -4.29 12.45 -6.34
N GLU A 53 -4.40 12.46 -5.01
CA GLU A 53 -3.25 12.26 -4.12
C GLU A 53 -2.62 10.87 -4.37
N ILE A 54 -3.46 9.86 -4.58
CA ILE A 54 -3.04 8.52 -4.99
C ILE A 54 -3.16 8.39 -6.50
N ARG A 55 -2.02 8.52 -7.19
CA ARG A 55 -1.94 8.43 -8.66
C ARG A 55 -1.69 7.03 -9.19
N CYS A 56 -1.01 6.19 -8.42
CA CYS A 56 -0.73 4.80 -8.77
C CYS A 56 -0.98 3.94 -7.52
N PRO A 57 -2.09 3.17 -7.47
CA PRO A 57 -2.36 2.27 -6.37
C PRO A 57 -1.32 1.14 -6.31
N ASN A 58 -1.26 0.45 -5.18
CA ASN A 58 -0.41 -0.75 -5.08
C ASN A 58 -1.02 -1.92 -5.89
N TYR A 59 -0.26 -3.01 -6.03
CA TYR A 59 -0.69 -4.17 -6.82
C TYR A 59 -1.93 -4.89 -6.27
N ALA A 60 -2.13 -4.91 -4.94
CA ALA A 60 -3.31 -5.50 -4.33
C ALA A 60 -4.57 -4.73 -4.72
N TYR A 61 -4.57 -3.40 -4.56
CA TYR A 61 -5.67 -2.53 -4.97
C TYR A 61 -5.92 -2.58 -6.48
N GLU A 62 -4.84 -2.61 -7.28
CA GLU A 62 -4.95 -2.78 -8.73
C GLU A 62 -5.74 -4.05 -9.08
N ARG A 63 -5.36 -5.19 -8.52
CA ARG A 63 -6.06 -6.46 -8.79
C ARG A 63 -7.53 -6.42 -8.36
N VAL A 64 -7.82 -5.82 -7.22
CA VAL A 64 -9.21 -5.64 -6.76
C VAL A 64 -10.00 -4.76 -7.73
N PHE A 65 -9.45 -3.64 -8.18
CA PHE A 65 -10.13 -2.74 -9.10
C PHE A 65 -10.36 -3.37 -10.48
N LEU A 66 -9.36 -4.06 -11.01
CA LEU A 66 -9.48 -4.80 -12.28
C LEU A 66 -10.50 -5.95 -12.18
N HIS A 67 -10.64 -6.56 -11.01
CA HIS A 67 -11.68 -7.55 -10.77
C HIS A 67 -13.08 -6.93 -10.72
N MET A 68 -13.24 -5.78 -10.06
CA MET A 68 -14.53 -5.07 -10.00
C MET A 68 -14.95 -4.49 -11.35
N PHE A 69 -14.01 -4.11 -12.19
CA PHE A 69 -14.23 -3.50 -13.50
C PHE A 69 -13.51 -4.31 -14.59
N PRO A 70 -14.04 -5.50 -14.93
CA PRO A 70 -13.39 -6.37 -15.91
C PRO A 70 -13.30 -5.69 -17.28
N GLY A 71 -12.13 -5.79 -17.91
CA GLY A 71 -11.86 -5.16 -19.21
C GLY A 71 -11.40 -3.70 -19.15
N ALA A 72 -11.41 -3.06 -17.98
CA ALA A 72 -10.77 -1.78 -17.78
C ALA A 72 -9.28 -1.95 -17.42
N SER A 73 -8.45 -1.00 -17.81
CA SER A 73 -7.07 -0.85 -17.31
C SER A 73 -6.99 0.21 -16.21
N LEU A 74 -5.89 0.26 -15.46
CA LEU A 74 -5.67 1.32 -14.48
C LEU A 74 -5.77 2.74 -15.08
N ALA A 75 -5.34 2.91 -16.33
CA ALA A 75 -5.47 4.18 -17.04
C ALA A 75 -6.93 4.53 -17.32
N ASP A 76 -7.76 3.54 -17.67
CA ASP A 76 -9.20 3.73 -17.88
C ASP A 76 -9.93 4.05 -16.57
N LEU A 77 -9.36 3.70 -15.42
CA LEU A 77 -9.85 4.10 -14.09
C LEU A 77 -9.31 5.48 -13.66
N GLY A 78 -8.53 6.16 -14.50
CA GLY A 78 -7.94 7.48 -14.25
C GLY A 78 -6.64 7.46 -13.43
N PHE A 79 -6.01 6.30 -13.25
CA PHE A 79 -4.69 6.22 -12.61
C PHE A 79 -3.57 6.45 -13.61
N SER A 80 -2.45 6.96 -13.11
CA SER A 80 -1.22 7.11 -13.90
C SER A 80 -0.47 5.78 -14.00
N ALA A 81 0.18 5.55 -15.15
CA ALA A 81 1.08 4.42 -15.30
C ALA A 81 2.22 4.48 -14.27
N ARG A 82 2.61 3.32 -13.75
CA ARG A 82 3.62 3.20 -12.70
C ARG A 82 4.97 3.76 -13.14
N GLU A 83 5.30 3.63 -14.42
CA GLU A 83 6.50 4.21 -15.05
C GLU A 83 6.52 5.74 -14.94
N THR A 84 5.38 6.38 -15.21
CA THR A 84 5.21 7.84 -15.11
C THR A 84 5.33 8.33 -13.67
N VAL A 85 4.87 7.55 -12.69
CA VAL A 85 4.99 7.90 -11.26
C VAL A 85 6.42 7.70 -10.75
N ARG A 86 7.12 6.63 -11.13
CA ARG A 86 8.53 6.40 -10.71
C ARG A 86 9.46 7.51 -11.20
N GLY A 87 9.31 7.98 -12.43
CA GLY A 87 10.11 9.09 -12.97
C GLY A 87 9.86 10.45 -12.29
N ARG A 88 8.71 10.62 -11.63
CA ARG A 88 8.32 11.86 -10.93
C ARG A 88 8.53 11.80 -9.41
N GLY A 89 8.33 10.63 -8.80
CA GLY A 89 8.54 10.37 -7.37
C GLY A 89 9.99 10.51 -6.94
N ALA A 90 10.94 10.18 -7.83
CA ALA A 90 12.36 10.44 -7.64
C ALA A 90 12.68 11.93 -7.38
N ARG A 91 11.84 12.87 -7.82
CA ARG A 91 12.03 14.31 -7.59
C ARG A 91 11.41 14.83 -6.29
N VAL A 92 10.43 14.12 -5.72
CA VAL A 92 9.72 14.53 -4.48
C VAL A 92 10.38 13.95 -3.23
N VAL A 93 11.07 12.81 -3.35
CA VAL A 93 11.80 12.18 -2.23
C VAL A 93 13.24 12.74 -2.09
N SER A 94 13.65 13.67 -2.95
CA SER A 94 15.00 14.28 -2.91
C SER A 94 15.13 15.51 -2.02
N GLU A 95 14.16 15.83 -1.15
CA GLU A 95 14.41 16.79 -0.07
C GLU A 95 14.89 16.00 1.16
N PRO A 96 16.21 16.04 1.49
CA PRO A 96 16.72 15.33 2.65
C PRO A 96 16.15 15.96 3.93
N PRO A 97 15.62 15.17 4.88
CA PRO A 97 15.21 15.70 6.17
C PRO A 97 16.44 16.24 6.93
N PRO A 98 16.32 17.38 7.64
CA PRO A 98 17.39 17.85 8.53
C PRO A 98 17.64 16.80 9.65
N PRO A 99 18.90 16.64 10.11
CA PRO A 99 19.25 15.57 11.04
C PRO A 99 18.91 15.94 12.48
N GLU A 100 17.82 15.39 13.04
CA GLU A 100 17.55 15.39 14.49
C GLU A 100 16.97 14.03 14.98
N PRO A 101 17.21 13.62 16.25
CA PRO A 101 17.33 12.23 16.72
C PRO A 101 15.97 11.54 17.08
N PRO A 102 15.95 10.22 17.36
CA PRO A 102 14.76 9.39 17.15
C PRO A 102 13.81 9.34 18.34
N ALA A 103 12.50 9.50 18.08
CA ALA A 103 11.44 9.06 18.98
C ALA A 103 10.22 8.58 18.17
N ALA A 104 10.03 7.27 18.22
CA ALA A 104 8.82 6.45 18.13
C ALA A 104 7.58 6.91 17.33
N ASP A 105 7.01 5.88 16.68
CA ASP A 105 5.63 5.73 16.24
C ASP A 105 5.31 6.25 14.84
N GLU A 106 5.30 5.33 13.86
CA GLU A 106 4.09 5.04 13.07
C GLU A 106 4.29 3.67 12.40
N SER A 107 3.46 2.72 12.79
CA SER A 107 3.42 1.36 12.26
C SER A 107 2.96 1.34 10.80
N HIS A 108 3.89 1.56 9.87
CA HIS A 108 3.74 1.12 8.48
C HIS A 108 4.22 -0.32 8.34
N HIS A 109 3.50 -1.24 8.99
CA HIS A 109 3.69 -2.67 8.80
C HIS A 109 3.09 -3.07 7.45
N THR A 110 3.90 -2.90 6.41
CA THR A 110 3.68 -3.57 5.12
C THR A 110 4.35 -4.92 5.29
N ASP A 111 3.60 -5.90 5.79
CA ASP A 111 4.06 -7.27 5.99
C ASP A 111 4.21 -7.92 4.60
N GLU A 112 5.39 -7.72 4.02
CA GLU A 112 5.85 -8.32 2.77
C GLU A 112 7.15 -9.07 3.06
N GLU A 113 7.10 -10.20 3.78
CA GLU A 113 7.99 -11.33 3.43
C GLU A 113 7.55 -12.67 4.05
N SER A 114 7.12 -13.55 3.15
CA SER A 114 6.98 -14.99 3.36
C SER A 114 8.36 -15.63 3.54
N ASP A 115 8.91 -15.68 4.76
CA ASP A 115 10.15 -16.40 5.06
C ASP A 115 9.92 -17.81 5.65
N VAL A 116 9.00 -18.57 5.03
CA VAL A 116 8.89 -20.02 5.22
C VAL A 116 9.66 -20.70 4.10
N LEU A 117 11.00 -20.70 4.19
CA LEU A 117 11.93 -21.73 3.70
C LEU A 117 13.38 -21.21 3.75
N ARG A 118 14.05 -21.40 4.89
CA ARG A 118 15.50 -21.66 5.10
C ARG A 118 15.78 -21.47 6.62
N ARG A 119 15.78 -22.48 7.46
CA ARG A 119 16.74 -23.60 7.45
C ARG A 119 16.29 -24.69 8.41
N VAL A 120 16.08 -25.88 7.84
CA VAL A 120 16.13 -27.18 8.52
C VAL A 120 17.56 -27.40 9.06
N PHE A 121 17.67 -28.03 10.24
CA PHE A 121 18.89 -28.58 10.86
C PHE A 121 19.80 -27.52 11.53
N MET A 122 20.12 -27.58 12.83
CA MET A 122 20.71 -28.71 13.57
C MET A 122 20.34 -28.76 15.06
N MET A 123 19.93 -29.96 15.48
CA MET A 123 20.19 -30.55 16.79
C MET A 123 21.70 -30.70 17.01
N SER A 124 22.19 -30.27 18.18
CA SER A 124 23.45 -30.62 18.91
C SER A 124 23.85 -29.36 19.70
N GLY A 125 23.84 -29.26 21.02
CA GLY A 125 24.05 -30.29 22.04
C GLY A 125 25.49 -30.27 22.53
N THR A 126 25.90 -29.22 23.28
CA THR A 126 27.09 -29.28 24.17
C THR A 126 26.94 -28.33 25.34
N ALA A 127 26.71 -28.90 26.53
CA ALA A 127 26.85 -28.24 27.82
C ALA A 127 28.33 -27.89 28.07
N THR A 128 28.61 -26.72 28.65
CA THR A 128 29.91 -26.41 29.25
C THR A 128 29.69 -26.02 30.70
N VAL A 129 30.21 -26.85 31.61
CA VAL A 129 30.28 -26.62 33.05
C VAL A 129 31.41 -25.63 33.31
N ALA A 130 31.16 -24.59 34.10
CA ALA A 130 32.22 -23.75 34.68
C ALA A 130 32.07 -23.74 36.20
N ALA A 131 33.01 -24.42 36.86
CA ALA A 131 33.26 -24.31 38.28
C ALA A 131 34.03 -23.01 38.58
N ALA A 132 33.68 -22.34 39.68
CA ALA A 132 34.54 -21.32 40.29
C ALA A 132 34.49 -21.50 41.81
N SER A 133 35.62 -21.95 42.34
CA SER A 133 35.95 -21.86 43.77
C SER A 133 36.44 -20.45 44.08
N LEU A 134 36.05 -19.90 45.23
CA LEU A 134 36.88 -19.11 46.16
C LEU A 134 36.23 -19.16 47.54
#